data_AF-A0A1F5APD5-F1
#
_entry.id   AF-A0A1F5APD5-F1
#
_cell.length_a   1.000
_cell.length_b   1.000
_cell.length_c   1.000
_cell.angle_alpha   90.00
_cell.angle_beta   90.00
_cell.angle_gamma   90.00
#
_symmetry.space_group_name_H-M   'P 1'
#
loop_
_entity.id
_entity.type
_entity.pdbx_description
1 polymer ?
#
loop_
_entity_poly.entity_id
_entity_poly.type
_entity_poly.pdbx_seq_one_letter_code
_entity_poly.pdbx_strand_id
1 'polypeptide(L)'
;RSALDLAVNEKSGDGEIQSGRLTCSACAAGYPVRGGIPRMLKAGHYALFEKTQKNFAFSWKKFANIYEDPRDFLDWIHPKKREFFRDKVILDAGCGTGKHAVFAAEFGAKEVVAFDLSDAVDVAYEHSRRHPNVHIVQADIYHLPFRNDYDYLYTIGVLQHLPRPEEGFERLIRLIKKSGWCSIWVYGYEGTGLVRKVVDPVRKGITSRLPNSAVYAASFFPALIFYLLSKGVYGPLTKLRPTPRLAAKLPMSPYF
;
A
#
# COMPACT_ATOMS: atom_id res chain seq x y z
N ARG A 1 -7.35 -9.27 27.42
CA ARG A 1 -7.16 -9.13 25.96
C ARG A 1 -7.97 -10.24 25.32
N SER A 2 -8.97 -9.93 24.51
CA SER A 2 -9.91 -10.89 23.97
C SER A 2 -9.34 -11.69 22.81
N ALA A 3 -9.56 -12.99 22.82
CA ALA A 3 -9.43 -13.83 21.64
C ALA A 3 -10.60 -13.57 20.68
N LEU A 4 -10.35 -13.69 19.37
CA LEU A 4 -11.41 -13.76 18.37
C LEU A 4 -11.75 -15.24 18.16
N ASP A 5 -13.02 -15.58 18.31
CA ASP A 5 -13.54 -16.91 18.02
C ASP A 5 -14.01 -16.96 16.56
N LEU A 6 -13.58 -17.98 15.82
CA LEU A 6 -13.93 -18.15 14.41
C LEU A 6 -15.05 -19.18 14.25
N ALA A 7 -16.18 -18.74 13.69
CA ALA A 7 -17.18 -19.62 13.11
C ALA A 7 -16.93 -19.73 11.60
N VAL A 8 -16.72 -20.94 11.09
CA VAL A 8 -16.44 -21.19 9.67
C VAL A 8 -17.72 -21.61 8.96
N ASN A 9 -17.99 -20.99 7.82
CA ASN A 9 -19.12 -21.36 6.95
C ASN A 9 -18.64 -22.15 5.73
N GLU A 10 -17.51 -21.76 5.14
CA GLU A 10 -16.98 -22.35 3.91
C GLU A 10 -15.45 -22.41 3.93
N LYS A 11 -14.89 -23.49 3.37
CA LYS A 11 -13.46 -23.66 3.11
C LYS A 11 -13.23 -24.06 1.67
N SER A 12 -12.11 -23.63 1.07
CA SER A 12 -11.66 -24.13 -0.22
C SER A 12 -10.98 -25.50 -0.09
N GLY A 13 -10.71 -26.16 -1.23
CA GLY A 13 -10.15 -27.52 -1.26
C GLY A 13 -8.75 -27.66 -0.63
N ASP A 14 -8.02 -26.55 -0.47
CA ASP A 14 -6.74 -26.44 0.22
C ASP A 14 -6.88 -26.13 1.73
N GLY A 15 -8.11 -26.04 2.25
CA GLY A 15 -8.40 -25.81 3.67
C GLY A 15 -8.48 -24.35 4.10
N GLU A 16 -8.25 -23.42 3.18
CA GLU A 16 -8.35 -21.97 3.41
C GLU A 16 -9.80 -21.55 3.67
N ILE A 17 -10.03 -20.68 4.67
CA ILE A 17 -11.37 -20.27 5.11
C ILE A 17 -11.94 -19.20 4.18
N GLN A 18 -12.82 -19.58 3.27
CA GLN A 18 -13.40 -18.66 2.28
C GLN A 18 -14.48 -17.76 2.89
N SER A 19 -15.29 -18.27 3.81
CA SER A 19 -16.31 -17.48 4.49
C SER A 19 -16.55 -17.92 5.93
N GLY A 20 -16.97 -16.97 6.77
CA GLY A 20 -17.18 -17.19 8.19
C GLY A 20 -17.39 -15.90 8.98
N ARG A 21 -17.25 -15.98 10.30
CA ARG A 21 -17.38 -14.84 11.21
C ARG A 21 -16.41 -14.96 12.37
N LEU A 22 -15.61 -13.91 12.57
CA LEU A 22 -14.80 -13.70 13.77
C LEU A 22 -15.63 -12.96 14.81
N THR A 23 -15.64 -13.43 16.06
CA THR A 23 -16.36 -12.77 17.16
C THR A 23 -15.42 -12.51 18.31
N CYS A 24 -15.41 -11.28 18.81
CA CYS A 24 -14.60 -10.89 19.94
C CYS A 24 -15.22 -11.39 21.25
N SER A 25 -14.51 -12.27 21.96
CA SER A 25 -14.95 -12.83 23.24
C SER A 25 -15.16 -11.79 24.36
N ALA A 26 -14.52 -10.61 24.32
CA ALA A 26 -14.65 -9.58 25.37
C ALA A 26 -15.67 -8.48 25.07
N CYS A 27 -15.93 -8.16 23.80
CA CYS A 27 -16.85 -7.07 23.45
C CYS A 27 -17.96 -7.47 22.48
N ALA A 28 -18.07 -8.76 22.16
CA ALA A 28 -19.04 -9.35 21.24
C ALA A 28 -19.04 -8.74 19.82
N ALA A 29 -18.06 -7.90 19.47
CA ALA A 29 -17.92 -7.35 18.13
C ALA A 29 -17.68 -8.50 17.12
N GLY A 30 -18.48 -8.52 16.05
CA GLY A 30 -18.42 -9.55 15.02
C GLY A 30 -17.95 -8.99 13.69
N TYR A 31 -17.06 -9.72 13.02
CA TYR A 31 -16.45 -9.35 11.75
C TYR A 31 -16.61 -10.50 10.75
N PRO A 32 -17.19 -10.28 9.57
CA PRO A 32 -17.32 -11.34 8.58
C PRO A 32 -15.98 -11.64 7.92
N VAL A 33 -15.75 -12.91 7.57
CA VAL A 33 -14.72 -13.33 6.62
C VAL A 33 -15.40 -13.50 5.26
N ARG A 34 -14.87 -12.84 4.22
CA ARG A 34 -15.40 -12.89 2.86
C ARG A 34 -14.28 -13.01 1.84
N GLY A 35 -14.29 -14.13 1.10
CA GLY A 35 -13.27 -14.46 0.11
C GLY A 35 -11.89 -14.57 0.75
N GLY A 36 -11.78 -15.32 1.86
CA GLY A 36 -10.51 -15.46 2.59
C GLY A 36 -10.15 -14.30 3.50
N ILE A 37 -10.79 -13.13 3.35
CA ILE A 37 -10.35 -11.89 4.00
C ILE A 37 -11.26 -11.54 5.19
N PRO A 38 -10.72 -11.42 6.42
CA PRO A 38 -11.42 -10.78 7.53
C PRO A 38 -11.74 -9.30 7.25
N ARG A 39 -13.02 -8.94 7.36
CA ARG A 39 -13.53 -7.59 7.11
C ARG A 39 -13.77 -6.86 8.42
N MET A 40 -12.72 -6.30 8.99
CA MET A 40 -12.69 -5.74 10.34
C MET A 40 -12.99 -4.24 10.38
N LEU A 41 -14.03 -3.82 9.65
CA LEU A 41 -14.49 -2.43 9.61
C LEU A 41 -15.69 -2.24 10.54
N LYS A 42 -15.72 -1.13 11.29
CA LYS A 42 -16.92 -0.73 12.04
C LYS A 42 -17.98 -0.15 11.10
N ALA A 43 -19.25 -0.47 11.36
CA ALA A 43 -20.37 0.12 10.65
C ALA A 43 -20.33 1.67 10.72
N GLY A 44 -20.51 2.34 9.59
CA GLY A 44 -20.53 3.81 9.49
C GLY A 44 -19.17 4.49 9.22
N HIS A 45 -18.04 3.84 9.49
CA HIS A 45 -16.71 4.45 9.26
C HIS A 45 -16.26 4.42 7.79
N TYR A 46 -16.79 3.48 7.00
CA TYR A 46 -16.50 3.37 5.57
C TYR A 46 -17.03 4.55 4.75
N ALA A 47 -18.12 5.19 5.21
CA ALA A 47 -18.80 6.24 4.43
C ALA A 47 -18.03 7.58 4.38
N LEU A 48 -17.19 7.90 5.38
CA LEU A 48 -16.49 9.19 5.43
C LEU A 48 -15.36 9.31 4.38
N PHE A 49 -14.89 8.18 3.85
CA PHE A 49 -13.71 8.10 2.97
C PHE A 49 -14.01 7.58 1.56
N GLU A 50 -15.29 7.39 1.26
CA GLU A 50 -15.76 6.60 0.13
C GLU A 50 -15.21 7.10 -1.23
N LYS A 51 -15.15 8.41 -1.46
CA LYS A 51 -14.67 8.97 -2.74
C LYS A 51 -13.16 8.79 -2.93
N THR A 52 -12.36 9.09 -1.92
CA THR A 52 -10.90 8.95 -1.98
C THR A 52 -10.51 7.48 -2.07
N GLN A 53 -11.17 6.63 -1.29
CA GLN A 53 -10.97 5.18 -1.36
C GLN A 53 -11.36 4.59 -2.71
N LYS A 54 -12.50 4.99 -3.29
CA LYS A 54 -12.92 4.55 -4.63
C LYS A 54 -11.90 4.93 -5.70
N ASN A 55 -11.29 6.12 -5.59
CA ASN A 55 -10.26 6.56 -6.54
C ASN A 55 -8.97 5.76 -6.39
N PHE A 56 -8.50 5.54 -5.16
CA PHE A 56 -7.34 4.66 -4.94
C PHE A 56 -7.63 3.22 -5.38
N ALA A 57 -8.78 2.66 -4.99
CA ALA A 57 -9.18 1.31 -5.37
C ALA A 57 -9.28 1.13 -6.90
N PHE A 58 -9.80 2.13 -7.64
CA PHE A 58 -9.80 2.11 -9.09
C PHE A 58 -8.38 2.04 -9.66
N SER A 59 -7.47 2.93 -9.21
CA SER A 59 -6.07 2.94 -9.66
C SER A 59 -5.36 1.64 -9.31
N TRP A 60 -5.53 1.14 -8.08
CA TRP A 60 -4.93 -0.11 -7.62
C TRP A 60 -5.40 -1.32 -8.42
N LYS A 61 -6.70 -1.41 -8.75
CA LYS A 61 -7.23 -2.47 -9.63
C LYS A 61 -6.74 -2.34 -11.07
N LYS A 62 -6.63 -1.11 -11.59
CA LYS A 62 -6.25 -0.87 -12.99
C LYS A 62 -4.75 -1.08 -13.25
N PHE A 63 -3.92 -0.78 -12.25
CA PHE A 63 -2.46 -0.72 -12.37
C PHE A 63 -1.74 -1.69 -11.44
N ALA A 64 -2.45 -2.76 -11.05
CA ALA A 64 -2.00 -3.74 -10.06
C ALA A 64 -0.59 -4.32 -10.35
N ASN A 65 -0.20 -4.38 -11.62
CA ASN A 65 1.03 -5.02 -12.10
C ASN A 65 2.12 -4.03 -12.57
N ILE A 66 1.96 -2.71 -12.39
CA ILE A 66 2.90 -1.73 -12.98
C ILE A 66 4.26 -1.71 -12.28
N TYR A 67 4.33 -2.15 -11.03
CA TYR A 67 5.57 -2.15 -10.27
C TYR A 67 5.94 -3.59 -9.91
N GLU A 68 6.85 -4.23 -10.63
CA GLU A 68 7.31 -5.60 -10.32
C GLU A 68 8.70 -5.62 -9.69
N ASP A 69 9.40 -4.47 -9.63
CA ASP A 69 10.76 -4.45 -9.13
C ASP A 69 10.78 -4.39 -7.58
N PRO A 70 11.40 -5.37 -6.89
CA PRO A 70 11.66 -5.32 -5.46
C PRO A 70 12.63 -4.22 -5.03
N ARG A 71 13.43 -3.64 -5.94
CA ARG A 71 14.36 -2.56 -5.62
C ARG A 71 13.65 -1.29 -5.14
N ASP A 72 12.55 -0.91 -5.79
CA ASP A 72 11.75 0.26 -5.38
C ASP A 72 11.28 0.14 -3.93
N PHE A 73 10.82 -1.05 -3.53
CA PHE A 73 10.40 -1.32 -2.16
C PHE A 73 11.57 -1.17 -1.18
N LEU A 74 12.73 -1.74 -1.51
CA LEU A 74 13.93 -1.65 -0.67
C LEU A 74 14.45 -0.21 -0.54
N ASP A 75 14.35 0.60 -1.60
CA ASP A 75 14.71 2.01 -1.58
C ASP A 75 13.80 2.80 -0.63
N TRP A 76 12.48 2.50 -0.62
CA TRP A 76 11.52 3.15 0.29
C TRP A 76 11.74 2.80 1.77
N ILE A 77 12.38 1.67 2.07
CA ILE A 77 12.68 1.24 3.44
C ILE A 77 14.18 1.24 3.79
N HIS A 78 14.99 1.90 2.98
CA HIS A 78 16.42 2.01 3.21
C HIS A 78 16.70 2.51 4.64
N PRO A 79 17.66 1.92 5.40
CA PRO A 79 18.71 1.01 4.96
C PRO A 79 18.38 -0.49 5.05
N LYS A 80 17.11 -0.88 5.21
CA LYS A 80 16.75 -2.30 5.32
C LYS A 80 16.99 -3.02 3.99
N LYS A 81 17.62 -4.19 4.07
CA LYS A 81 17.90 -5.08 2.93
C LYS A 81 17.02 -6.33 3.00
N ARG A 82 17.01 -7.15 1.95
CA ARG A 82 16.21 -8.38 1.88
C ARG A 82 16.43 -9.30 3.08
N GLU A 83 17.68 -9.46 3.50
CA GLU A 83 18.07 -10.36 4.60
C GLU A 83 17.48 -9.92 5.94
N PHE A 84 17.12 -8.64 6.08
CA PHE A 84 16.49 -8.12 7.29
C PHE A 84 15.12 -8.74 7.54
N PHE A 85 14.42 -9.25 6.52
CA PHE A 85 13.07 -9.80 6.65
C PHE A 85 13.06 -11.21 7.23
N ARG A 86 14.18 -11.94 7.13
CA ARG A 86 14.29 -13.34 7.52
C ARG A 86 13.77 -13.59 8.94
N ASP A 87 12.87 -14.55 9.07
CA ASP A 87 12.28 -15.04 10.33
C ASP A 87 11.50 -13.99 11.15
N LYS A 88 11.11 -12.87 10.54
CA LYS A 88 10.36 -11.80 11.22
C LYS A 88 8.86 -11.87 11.01
N VAL A 89 8.12 -11.42 12.02
CA VAL A 89 6.69 -11.12 11.93
C VAL A 89 6.52 -9.66 11.53
N ILE A 90 5.84 -9.41 10.42
CA ILE A 90 5.83 -8.12 9.72
C ILE A 90 4.42 -7.57 9.61
N LEU A 91 4.28 -6.25 9.76
CA LEU A 91 3.05 -5.52 9.46
C LEU A 91 3.25 -4.58 8.26
N ASP A 92 2.48 -4.81 7.19
CA ASP A 92 2.31 -3.89 6.06
C ASP A 92 1.05 -3.03 6.29
N ALA A 93 1.24 -1.77 6.65
CA ALA A 93 0.16 -0.87 7.04
C ALA A 93 -0.27 0.04 5.88
N GLY A 94 -1.44 -0.26 5.31
CA GLY A 94 -1.98 0.34 4.09
C GLY A 94 -1.42 -0.34 2.84
N CYS A 95 -1.65 -1.66 2.74
CA CYS A 95 -0.97 -2.52 1.78
C CYS A 95 -1.41 -2.34 0.32
N GLY A 96 -2.51 -1.61 0.05
CA GLY A 96 -3.05 -1.47 -1.30
C GLY A 96 -3.28 -2.83 -1.97
N THR A 97 -2.55 -3.11 -3.06
CA THR A 97 -2.60 -4.38 -3.80
C THR A 97 -1.72 -5.49 -3.23
N GLY A 98 -1.19 -5.36 -2.01
CA GLY A 98 -0.44 -6.41 -1.32
C GLY A 98 0.97 -6.69 -1.86
N LYS A 99 1.44 -5.88 -2.82
CA LYS A 99 2.73 -6.09 -3.48
C LYS A 99 3.91 -6.17 -2.49
N HIS A 100 3.99 -5.24 -1.55
CA HIS A 100 5.09 -5.22 -0.59
C HIS A 100 5.01 -6.38 0.40
N ALA A 101 3.80 -6.79 0.77
CA ALA A 101 3.58 -7.97 1.58
C ALA A 101 4.12 -9.25 0.90
N VAL A 102 3.88 -9.40 -0.41
CA VAL A 102 4.45 -10.50 -1.22
C VAL A 102 5.98 -10.45 -1.22
N PHE A 103 6.58 -9.29 -1.48
CA PHE A 103 8.04 -9.15 -1.44
C PHE A 103 8.63 -9.45 -0.06
N ALA A 104 7.98 -8.98 1.01
CA ALA A 104 8.40 -9.28 2.37
C ALA A 104 8.41 -10.80 2.63
N ALA A 105 7.39 -11.52 2.15
CA ALA A 105 7.34 -12.98 2.22
C ALA A 105 8.45 -13.64 1.38
N GLU A 106 8.67 -13.19 0.15
CA GLU A 106 9.74 -13.67 -0.73
C GLU A 106 11.14 -13.40 -0.17
N PHE A 107 11.31 -12.35 0.63
CA PHE A 107 12.56 -12.06 1.34
C PHE A 107 12.79 -12.92 2.59
N GLY A 108 11.85 -13.82 2.92
CA GLY A 108 11.97 -14.80 4.00
C GLY A 108 11.29 -14.41 5.30
N ALA A 109 10.33 -13.49 5.29
CA ALA A 109 9.52 -13.20 6.47
C ALA A 109 8.85 -14.45 7.03
N LYS A 110 8.82 -14.59 8.35
CA LYS A 110 8.13 -15.68 9.03
C LYS A 110 6.62 -15.58 8.81
N GLU A 111 6.09 -14.38 8.97
CA GLU A 111 4.67 -14.08 8.85
C GLU A 111 4.51 -12.62 8.43
N VAL A 112 3.62 -12.35 7.49
CA VAL A 112 3.30 -10.99 7.03
C VAL A 112 1.81 -10.77 7.20
N VAL A 113 1.44 -9.86 8.08
CA VAL A 113 0.07 -9.34 8.16
C VAL A 113 0.03 -8.05 7.36
N ALA A 114 -0.91 -7.94 6.43
CA ALA A 114 -1.06 -6.78 5.58
C ALA A 114 -2.51 -6.31 5.63
N PHE A 115 -2.72 -5.01 5.80
CA PHE A 115 -4.08 -4.47 5.86
C PHE A 115 -4.24 -3.18 5.07
N ASP A 116 -5.45 -2.99 4.55
CA ASP A 116 -5.86 -1.75 3.91
C ASP A 116 -7.33 -1.45 4.27
N LEU A 117 -7.71 -0.18 4.23
CA LEU A 117 -9.09 0.25 4.50
C LEU A 117 -10.00 -0.04 3.29
N SER A 118 -9.44 0.01 2.08
CA SER A 118 -10.17 -0.10 0.81
C SER A 118 -10.37 -1.55 0.36
N ASP A 119 -11.23 -1.74 -0.65
CA ASP A 119 -11.44 -3.05 -1.28
C ASP A 119 -10.28 -3.47 -2.20
N ALA A 120 -9.14 -2.76 -2.17
CA ALA A 120 -7.90 -3.21 -2.80
C ALA A 120 -7.36 -4.49 -2.15
N VAL A 121 -7.77 -4.80 -0.91
CA VAL A 121 -7.48 -6.05 -0.23
C VAL A 121 -7.89 -7.30 -1.01
N ASP A 122 -8.91 -7.21 -1.88
CA ASP A 122 -9.31 -8.34 -2.73
C ASP A 122 -8.20 -8.67 -3.74
N VAL A 123 -7.59 -7.63 -4.33
CA VAL A 123 -6.44 -7.78 -5.23
C VAL A 123 -5.20 -8.25 -4.45
N ALA A 124 -5.00 -7.69 -3.26
CA ALA A 124 -3.89 -8.09 -2.39
C ALA A 124 -3.93 -9.59 -2.06
N TYR A 125 -5.12 -10.10 -1.75
CA TYR A 125 -5.33 -11.52 -1.47
C TYR A 125 -5.03 -12.38 -2.68
N GLU A 126 -5.53 -12.02 -3.87
CA GLU A 126 -5.22 -12.75 -5.10
C GLU A 126 -3.71 -12.77 -5.40
N HIS A 127 -3.01 -11.65 -5.22
CA HIS A 127 -1.56 -11.58 -5.38
C HIS A 127 -0.79 -12.43 -4.37
N SER A 128 -1.29 -12.54 -3.14
CA SER A 128 -0.62 -13.28 -2.07
C SER A 128 -0.98 -14.76 -2.01
N ARG A 129 -1.88 -15.29 -2.85
CA ARG A 129 -2.35 -16.70 -2.77
C ARG A 129 -1.23 -17.75 -2.81
N ARG A 130 -0.09 -17.45 -3.43
CA ARG A 130 1.07 -18.35 -3.48
C ARG A 130 1.96 -18.28 -2.22
N HIS A 131 1.62 -17.42 -1.27
CA HIS A 131 2.40 -17.14 -0.06
C HIS A 131 1.53 -17.39 1.18
N PRO A 132 1.51 -18.63 1.73
CA PRO A 132 0.61 -19.00 2.83
C PRO A 132 0.92 -18.28 4.15
N ASN A 133 2.09 -17.65 4.26
CA ASN A 133 2.52 -16.83 5.38
C ASN A 133 2.10 -15.35 5.25
N VAL A 134 1.34 -14.98 4.21
CA VAL A 134 0.79 -13.63 4.02
C VAL A 134 -0.70 -13.63 4.35
N HIS A 135 -1.09 -12.77 5.29
CA HIS A 135 -2.46 -12.66 5.78
C HIS A 135 -3.01 -11.26 5.47
N ILE A 136 -4.03 -11.21 4.62
CA ILE A 136 -4.68 -9.96 4.21
C ILE A 136 -5.90 -9.70 5.10
N VAL A 137 -6.01 -8.48 5.62
CA VAL A 137 -7.14 -8.04 6.47
C VAL A 137 -7.66 -6.70 5.98
N GLN A 138 -8.98 -6.52 5.90
CA GLN A 138 -9.55 -5.18 5.71
C GLN A 138 -9.74 -4.51 7.07
N ALA A 139 -9.06 -3.41 7.33
CA ALA A 139 -9.08 -2.75 8.63
C ALA A 139 -8.87 -1.23 8.55
N ASP A 140 -9.34 -0.54 9.59
CA ASP A 140 -9.13 0.90 9.79
C ASP A 140 -7.95 1.14 10.74
N ILE A 141 -7.01 2.00 10.32
CA ILE A 141 -5.83 2.38 11.10
C ILE A 141 -6.18 3.03 12.45
N TYR A 142 -7.34 3.67 12.56
CA TYR A 142 -7.81 4.23 13.84
C TYR A 142 -8.40 3.18 14.78
N HIS A 143 -8.69 1.97 14.27
CA HIS A 143 -9.37 0.88 14.98
C HIS A 143 -8.72 -0.48 14.69
N LEU A 144 -7.39 -0.54 14.87
CA LEU A 144 -6.59 -1.72 14.55
C LEU A 144 -6.95 -2.93 15.42
N PRO A 145 -7.33 -4.07 14.83
CA PRO A 145 -7.69 -5.28 15.55
C PRO A 145 -6.51 -6.25 15.77
N PHE A 146 -5.27 -5.74 15.81
CA PHE A 146 -4.06 -6.55 15.78
C PHE A 146 -3.40 -6.66 17.16
N ARG A 147 -2.66 -7.75 17.36
CA ARG A 147 -1.77 -7.93 18.53
C ARG A 147 -0.53 -7.05 18.39
N ASN A 148 0.05 -6.67 19.51
CA ASN A 148 1.28 -5.86 19.54
C ASN A 148 2.51 -6.77 19.57
N ASP A 149 2.82 -7.41 18.44
CA ASP A 149 3.85 -8.46 18.37
C ASP A 149 4.62 -8.50 17.04
N TYR A 150 4.81 -7.34 16.41
CA TYR A 150 5.53 -7.23 15.14
C TYR A 150 7.00 -6.86 15.35
N ASP A 151 7.90 -7.61 14.70
CA ASP A 151 9.35 -7.32 14.65
C ASP A 151 9.66 -6.15 13.74
N TYR A 152 8.82 -5.94 12.72
CA TYR A 152 8.96 -4.87 11.75
C TYR A 152 7.61 -4.39 11.25
N LEU A 153 7.47 -3.07 11.14
CA LEU A 153 6.33 -2.41 10.53
C LEU A 153 6.82 -1.49 9.43
N TYR A 154 6.16 -1.51 8.28
CA TYR A 154 6.35 -0.46 7.29
C TYR A 154 5.01 0.11 6.84
N THR A 155 5.02 1.41 6.53
CA THR A 155 3.90 2.12 5.93
C THR A 155 4.44 3.07 4.87
N ILE A 156 3.99 2.88 3.63
CA ILE A 156 4.57 3.53 2.46
C ILE A 156 3.46 4.27 1.73
N GLY A 157 3.47 5.59 1.82
CA GLY A 157 2.55 6.41 1.05
C GLY A 157 1.15 6.54 1.66
N VAL A 158 0.99 6.27 2.96
CA VAL A 158 -0.34 6.12 3.59
C VAL A 158 -0.64 7.25 4.57
N LEU A 159 0.24 7.49 5.55
CA LEU A 159 -0.03 8.38 6.69
C LEU A 159 -0.43 9.80 6.27
N GLN A 160 0.17 10.35 5.22
CA GLN A 160 -0.13 11.69 4.72
C GLN A 160 -1.51 11.85 4.08
N HIS A 161 -2.20 10.75 3.78
CA HIS A 161 -3.57 10.75 3.28
C HIS A 161 -4.61 10.62 4.40
N LEU A 162 -4.16 10.36 5.63
CA LEU A 162 -5.03 10.28 6.78
C LEU A 162 -5.54 11.67 7.21
N PRO A 163 -6.78 11.78 7.69
CA PRO A 163 -7.27 13.01 8.30
C PRO A 163 -6.50 13.44 9.55
N ARG A 164 -6.03 12.47 10.34
CA ARG A 164 -5.27 12.65 11.58
C ARG A 164 -4.00 11.77 11.51
N PRO A 165 -2.97 12.20 10.75
CA PRO A 165 -1.76 11.40 10.52
C PRO A 165 -1.03 11.02 11.81
N GLU A 166 -0.95 11.96 12.77
CA GLU A 166 -0.30 11.77 14.07
C GLU A 166 -0.96 10.64 14.86
N GLU A 167 -2.29 10.67 14.97
CA GLU A 167 -3.03 9.59 15.64
C GLU A 167 -2.86 8.25 14.92
N GLY A 168 -2.90 8.23 13.58
CA GLY A 168 -2.63 7.02 12.80
C GLY A 168 -1.25 6.44 13.09
N PHE A 169 -0.22 7.28 13.12
CA PHE A 169 1.14 6.90 13.49
C PHE A 169 1.22 6.34 14.91
N GLU A 170 0.64 7.02 15.89
CA GLU A 170 0.63 6.56 17.29
C GLU A 170 -0.07 5.20 17.46
N ARG A 171 -1.12 4.93 16.68
CA ARG A 171 -1.81 3.64 16.70
C ARG A 171 -0.92 2.53 16.14
N LEU A 172 -0.23 2.78 15.03
CA LEU A 172 0.68 1.82 14.41
C LEU A 172 1.87 1.48 15.30
N ILE A 173 2.54 2.49 15.87
CA ILE A 173 3.78 2.28 16.61
C ILE A 173 3.56 1.41 17.87
N ARG A 174 2.35 1.45 18.44
CA ARG A 174 1.95 0.62 19.59
C ARG A 174 1.93 -0.88 19.25
N LEU A 175 1.83 -1.26 17.97
CA LEU A 175 1.81 -2.66 17.54
C LEU A 175 3.22 -3.28 17.47
N ILE A 176 4.27 -2.46 17.48
CA ILE A 176 5.65 -2.90 17.31
C ILE A 176 6.21 -3.40 18.65
N LYS A 177 7.00 -4.47 18.61
CA LYS A 177 7.79 -4.93 19.76
C LYS A 177 8.74 -3.83 20.24
N LYS A 178 9.13 -3.86 21.52
CA LYS A 178 10.11 -2.89 22.07
C LYS A 178 11.45 -2.85 21.32
N SER A 179 11.89 -3.99 20.78
CA SER A 179 13.10 -4.14 19.96
C SER A 179 12.82 -4.14 18.45
N GLY A 180 11.58 -3.89 18.06
CA GLY A 180 11.15 -3.90 16.66
C GLY A 180 11.56 -2.62 15.93
N TRP A 181 11.41 -2.66 14.62
CA TRP A 181 11.77 -1.55 13.73
C TRP A 181 10.53 -0.99 13.03
N CYS A 182 10.61 0.26 12.61
CA CYS A 182 9.60 0.89 11.77
C CYS A 182 10.27 1.61 10.60
N SER A 183 9.68 1.50 9.41
CA SER A 183 10.00 2.34 8.26
C SER A 183 8.75 3.08 7.81
N ILE A 184 8.88 4.40 7.70
CA ILE A 184 7.77 5.28 7.33
C ILE A 184 8.20 6.09 6.13
N TRP A 185 7.46 5.94 5.04
CA TRP A 185 7.67 6.73 3.84
C TRP A 185 6.46 7.62 3.57
N VAL A 186 6.70 8.93 3.56
CA VAL A 186 5.69 9.98 3.30
C VAL A 186 6.22 10.95 2.25
N TYR A 187 5.33 11.64 1.54
CA TYR A 187 5.74 12.64 0.56
C TYR A 187 6.43 13.84 1.24
N GLY A 188 7.60 14.20 0.72
CA GLY A 188 8.30 15.43 1.10
C GLY A 188 7.60 16.69 0.57
N TYR A 189 7.75 17.80 1.29
CA TYR A 189 7.20 19.09 0.87
C TYR A 189 8.11 19.79 -0.14
N GLU A 190 9.41 19.63 0.02
CA GLU A 190 10.47 20.21 -0.77
C GLU A 190 10.50 19.60 -2.19
N GLY A 191 10.86 20.40 -3.19
CA GLY A 191 10.94 19.94 -4.59
C GLY A 191 9.59 19.67 -5.27
N THR A 192 8.47 19.66 -4.55
CA THR A 192 7.13 19.36 -5.11
C THR A 192 6.37 20.61 -5.60
N GLY A 193 7.08 21.71 -5.88
CA GLY A 193 6.49 23.01 -6.25
C GLY A 193 5.55 22.93 -7.46
N LEU A 194 5.93 22.20 -8.51
CA LEU A 194 5.09 21.97 -9.69
C LEU A 194 3.79 21.24 -9.32
N VAL A 195 3.90 20.16 -8.54
CA VAL A 195 2.73 19.39 -8.10
C VAL A 195 1.81 20.28 -7.28
N ARG A 196 2.34 20.99 -6.29
CA ARG A 196 1.54 21.76 -5.34
C ARG A 196 0.94 23.04 -5.92
N LYS A 197 1.66 23.74 -6.80
CA LYS A 197 1.22 25.03 -7.36
C LYS A 197 0.42 24.88 -8.65
N VAL A 198 0.57 23.78 -9.39
CA VAL A 198 -0.09 23.58 -10.69
C VAL A 198 -0.99 22.35 -10.69
N VAL A 199 -0.42 21.17 -10.41
CA VAL A 199 -1.17 19.90 -10.53
C VAL A 199 -2.31 19.81 -9.51
N ASP A 200 -2.05 20.19 -8.25
CA ASP A 200 -3.03 20.11 -7.16
C ASP A 200 -4.23 21.05 -7.34
N PRO A 201 -4.06 22.33 -7.72
CA PRO A 201 -5.18 23.21 -8.07
C PRO A 201 -6.02 22.67 -9.22
N VAL A 202 -5.40 22.16 -10.29
CA VAL A 202 -6.11 21.52 -11.41
C VAL A 202 -6.86 20.27 -10.93
N ARG A 203 -6.23 19.46 -10.07
CA ARG A 203 -6.85 18.27 -9.50
C ARG A 203 -8.07 18.62 -8.65
N LYS A 204 -7.95 19.58 -7.74
CA LYS A 204 -9.03 20.00 -6.84
C LYS A 204 -10.16 20.74 -7.57
N GLY A 205 -9.81 21.58 -8.55
CA GLY A 205 -10.76 22.41 -9.29
C GLY A 205 -11.47 21.67 -10.44
N ILE A 206 -10.79 20.71 -11.08
CA ILE A 206 -11.27 20.11 -12.33
C ILE A 206 -11.35 18.59 -12.20
N THR A 207 -10.22 17.89 -12.12
CA THR A 207 -10.23 16.43 -12.35
C THR A 207 -10.89 15.63 -11.23
N SER A 208 -10.88 16.12 -9.98
CA SER A 208 -11.58 15.47 -8.86
C SER A 208 -13.11 15.49 -8.97
N ARG A 209 -13.66 16.27 -9.90
CA ARG A 209 -15.10 16.35 -10.18
C ARG A 209 -15.50 15.44 -11.35
N LEU A 210 -14.53 14.89 -12.08
CA LEU A 210 -14.78 14.01 -13.22
C LEU A 210 -14.86 12.54 -12.79
N PRO A 211 -15.59 11.68 -13.53
CA PRO A 211 -15.53 10.24 -13.36
C PRO A 211 -14.12 9.68 -13.62
N ASN A 212 -13.72 8.62 -12.90
CA ASN A 212 -12.39 8.03 -13.03
C ASN A 212 -12.05 7.57 -14.46
N SER A 213 -13.04 7.12 -15.24
CA SER A 213 -12.85 6.75 -16.65
C SER A 213 -12.44 7.94 -17.53
N ALA A 214 -13.04 9.11 -17.31
CA ALA A 214 -12.71 10.33 -18.04
C ALA A 214 -11.32 10.84 -17.65
N VAL A 215 -10.97 10.80 -16.36
CA VAL A 215 -9.63 11.14 -15.87
C VAL A 215 -8.59 10.19 -16.46
N TYR A 216 -8.88 8.90 -16.51
CA TYR A 216 -8.01 7.89 -17.12
C TYR A 216 -7.79 8.15 -18.61
N ALA A 217 -8.84 8.39 -19.38
CA ALA A 217 -8.72 8.74 -20.81
C ALA A 217 -7.88 10.01 -21.01
N ALA A 218 -8.14 11.06 -20.21
CA ALA A 218 -7.39 12.30 -20.27
C ALA A 218 -5.90 12.12 -19.90
N SER A 219 -5.54 11.13 -19.07
CA SER A 219 -4.15 10.89 -18.66
C SER A 219 -3.24 10.43 -19.80
N PHE A 220 -3.79 9.89 -20.90
CA PHE A 220 -2.98 9.46 -22.05
C PHE A 220 -2.25 10.62 -22.70
N PHE A 221 -2.82 11.82 -22.71
CA PHE A 221 -2.21 12.99 -23.33
C PHE A 221 -0.92 13.44 -22.61
N PRO A 222 -0.92 13.77 -21.30
CA PRO A 222 0.32 14.09 -20.59
C PRO A 222 1.27 12.88 -20.51
N ALA A 223 0.76 11.65 -20.44
CA ALA A 223 1.60 10.45 -20.47
C ALA A 223 2.34 10.30 -21.81
N LEU A 224 1.69 10.59 -22.94
CA LEU A 224 2.33 10.56 -24.25
C LEU A 224 3.42 11.63 -24.36
N ILE A 225 3.14 12.86 -23.92
CA ILE A 225 4.15 13.94 -23.89
C ILE A 225 5.35 13.50 -23.05
N PHE A 226 5.11 12.98 -21.85
CA PHE A 226 6.17 12.48 -20.98
C PHE A 226 6.94 11.31 -21.60
N TYR A 227 6.25 10.38 -22.26
CA TYR A 227 6.87 9.25 -22.95
C TYR A 227 7.79 9.73 -24.08
N LEU A 228 7.33 10.65 -24.92
CA LEU A 228 8.11 11.21 -26.03
C LEU A 228 9.32 11.99 -25.52
N LEU A 229 9.18 12.80 -24.47
CA LEU A 229 10.31 13.51 -23.87
C LEU A 229 11.32 12.54 -23.25
N SER A 230 10.84 11.58 -22.46
CA SER A 230 11.71 10.63 -21.77
C SER A 230 12.46 9.72 -22.76
N LYS A 231 11.77 9.06 -23.69
CA LYS A 231 12.38 8.10 -24.63
C LYS A 231 13.00 8.75 -25.87
N GLY A 232 12.46 9.88 -26.33
CA GLY A 232 12.92 10.55 -27.54
C GLY A 232 13.99 11.61 -27.30
N VAL A 233 14.00 12.25 -26.13
CA VAL A 233 14.96 13.32 -25.81
C VAL A 233 15.94 12.88 -24.74
N TYR A 234 15.46 12.61 -23.52
CA TYR A 234 16.35 12.36 -22.38
C TYR A 234 17.13 11.05 -22.50
N GLY A 235 16.49 9.96 -22.92
CA GLY A 235 17.15 8.65 -23.08
C GLY A 235 18.32 8.63 -24.08
N PRO A 236 18.19 9.22 -25.29
CA PRO A 236 19.32 9.37 -26.20
C PRO A 236 20.40 10.31 -25.66
N LEU A 237 20.02 11.43 -25.04
CA LEU A 237 20.96 12.41 -24.50
C LEU A 237 21.84 11.85 -23.37
N THR A 238 21.30 10.99 -22.51
CA THR A 238 22.09 10.32 -21.46
C THR A 238 23.07 9.29 -22.04
N LYS A 239 22.72 8.66 -23.17
CA LYS A 239 23.59 7.69 -23.88
C LYS A 239 24.68 8.35 -24.73
N LEU A 240 24.49 9.60 -25.17
CA LEU A 240 25.40 10.32 -26.08
C LEU A 240 26.75 10.76 -25.47
N ARG A 241 27.21 10.16 -24.35
CA ARG A 241 28.47 10.47 -23.68
C ARG A 241 28.81 11.98 -23.51
N PRO A 242 27.92 12.83 -22.96
CA PRO A 242 28.43 14.01 -22.27
C PRO A 242 29.30 13.55 -21.09
N THR A 243 30.18 14.41 -20.58
CA THR A 243 30.92 14.10 -19.35
C THR A 243 29.93 13.64 -18.27
N PRO A 244 30.24 12.59 -17.47
CA PRO A 244 29.29 11.98 -16.52
C PRO A 244 28.61 12.98 -15.58
N ARG A 245 29.29 14.10 -15.29
CA ARG A 245 28.79 15.20 -14.46
C ARG A 245 27.66 16.02 -15.10
N LEU A 246 27.64 16.16 -16.44
CA LEU A 246 26.60 16.88 -17.17
C LEU A 246 25.39 15.98 -17.42
N ALA A 247 25.61 14.70 -17.72
CA ALA A 247 24.54 13.72 -17.85
C ALA A 247 23.75 13.57 -16.54
N ALA A 248 24.44 13.49 -15.40
CA ALA A 248 23.81 13.40 -14.07
C ALA A 248 22.95 14.62 -13.69
N LYS A 249 23.09 15.75 -14.39
CA LYS A 249 22.27 16.96 -14.19
C LYS A 249 21.03 17.00 -15.08
N LEU A 250 20.91 16.10 -16.06
CA LEU A 250 19.71 16.04 -16.91
C LEU A 250 18.52 15.52 -16.09
N PRO A 251 17.31 16.10 -16.29
CA PRO A 251 16.09 15.50 -15.79
C PRO A 251 15.99 14.04 -16.20
N MET A 252 15.51 13.19 -15.29
CA MET A 252 15.32 11.75 -15.52
C MET A 252 16.61 10.92 -15.72
N SER A 253 17.81 11.49 -15.57
CA SER A 253 19.06 10.71 -15.68
C SER A 253 19.13 9.45 -14.82
N PRO A 254 18.57 9.39 -13.59
CA PRO A 254 18.59 8.15 -12.79
C PRO A 254 17.78 6.99 -13.39
N TYR A 255 16.93 7.24 -14.40
CA TYR A 255 16.03 6.26 -15.01
C TYR A 255 16.54 5.71 -16.36
N PHE A 256 17.75 6.08 -16.80
CA PHE A 256 18.36 5.68 -18.07
C PHE A 256 19.82 5.26 -17.90
#